data_AF-A0AAU4AN08-F1
#
_entry.id   AF-A0AAU4AN08-F1
#
_cell.length_a   1.000
_cell.length_b   1.000
_cell.length_c   1.000
_cell.angle_alpha   90.00
_cell.angle_beta   90.00
_cell.angle_gamma   90.00
#
_symmetry.space_group_name_H-M   'P 1'
#
loop_
_entity.id
_entity.type
_entity.pdbx_description
1 polymer ?
#
loop_
_entity_poly.entity_id
_entity_poly.type
_entity_poly.pdbx_seq_one_letter_code
_entity_poly.pdbx_strand_id
1 'polypeptide(L)'
;MDRSETITVIEKCLTEVLKHEVTGLSEDLRLFDDLHLDSTSVLELLMVLEDAVGLEIDPENLDMDDFRTVGSLADFVERSLDGAS
;
A
#
# COMPACT_ATOMS: atom_id res chain seq x y z
N MET A 1 -13.89 2.37 -3.75
CA MET A 1 -13.58 1.47 -2.62
C MET A 1 -13.71 2.28 -1.34
N ASP A 2 -14.18 1.68 -0.26
CA ASP A 2 -14.17 2.31 1.07
C ASP A 2 -12.82 2.05 1.77
N ARG A 3 -12.42 2.90 2.72
CA ARG A 3 -11.11 2.82 3.42
C ARG A 3 -10.79 1.44 4.00
N SER A 4 -11.79 0.77 4.58
CA SER A 4 -11.63 -0.59 5.12
C SER A 4 -11.29 -1.62 4.04
N GLU A 5 -11.83 -1.45 2.83
CA GLU A 5 -11.54 -2.32 1.69
C GLU A 5 -10.12 -2.06 1.18
N THR A 6 -9.70 -0.80 1.09
CA THR A 6 -8.33 -0.40 0.76
C THR A 6 -7.31 -1.02 1.71
N ILE A 7 -7.53 -0.91 3.03
CA ILE A 7 -6.65 -1.52 4.04
C ILE A 7 -6.61 -3.05 3.89
N THR A 8 -7.74 -3.69 3.61
CA THR A 8 -7.80 -5.15 3.40
C THR A 8 -7.00 -5.58 2.16
N VAL A 9 -7.03 -4.79 1.09
CA VAL A 9 -6.20 -5.05 -0.10
C VAL A 9 -4.73 -4.86 0.23
N ILE A 10 -4.36 -3.74 0.86
CA ILE A 10 -2.98 -3.48 1.31
C ILE A 10 -2.46 -4.62 2.19
N GLU A 11 -3.27 -5.12 3.12
CA GLU A 11 -2.93 -6.25 4.00
C GLU A 11 -2.57 -7.52 3.20
N LYS A 12 -3.36 -7.84 2.18
CA LYS A 12 -3.09 -8.98 1.30
C LYS A 12 -1.82 -8.76 0.49
N CYS A 13 -1.65 -7.59 -0.12
CA CYS A 13 -0.46 -7.28 -0.91
C CYS A 13 0.81 -7.34 -0.05
N LEU A 14 0.78 -6.79 1.16
CA LEU A 14 1.88 -6.87 2.13
C LEU A 14 2.18 -8.32 2.53
N THR A 15 1.14 -9.13 2.77
CA THR A 15 1.31 -10.57 3.08
C THR A 15 2.03 -11.31 1.95
N GLU A 16 1.71 -10.99 0.69
CA GLU A 16 2.36 -11.60 -0.48
C GLU A 16 3.81 -11.15 -0.65
N VAL A 17 4.08 -9.84 -0.54
CA VAL A 17 5.42 -9.27 -0.70
C VAL A 17 6.36 -9.68 0.41
N LEU A 18 5.91 -9.59 1.66
CA LEU A 18 6.70 -9.92 2.85
C LEU A 18 6.81 -11.43 3.07
N LYS A 19 6.04 -12.24 2.33
CA LYS A 19 5.99 -13.70 2.43
C LYS A 19 5.71 -14.20 3.85
N HIS A 20 5.01 -13.40 4.64
CA HIS A 20 4.53 -13.75 5.97
C HIS A 20 3.14 -13.17 6.18
N GLU A 21 2.37 -13.80 7.06
CA GLU A 21 1.03 -13.34 7.37
C GLU A 21 1.09 -11.95 8.05
N VAL A 22 0.42 -10.98 7.43
CA VAL A 22 0.18 -9.65 7.99
C VAL A 22 -1.32 -9.58 8.25
N THR A 23 -1.74 -9.44 9.50
CA THR A 23 -3.16 -9.35 9.85
C THR A 23 -3.41 -8.27 10.89
N GLY A 24 -4.56 -7.61 10.77
CA GLY A 24 -4.98 -6.59 11.72
C GLY A 24 -4.14 -5.32 11.62
N LEU A 25 -3.82 -4.91 10.39
CA LEU A 25 -3.09 -3.67 10.16
C LEU A 25 -3.85 -2.48 10.76
N SER A 26 -3.15 -1.71 11.58
CA SER A 26 -3.61 -0.41 12.04
C SER A 26 -3.08 0.67 11.10
N GLU A 27 -3.85 1.73 10.92
CA GLU A 27 -3.46 2.86 10.08
C GLU A 27 -2.17 3.54 10.54
N ASP A 28 -1.91 3.53 11.85
CA ASP A 28 -0.70 4.10 12.46
C ASP A 28 0.55 3.22 12.30
N LEU A 29 0.40 1.99 11.76
CA LEU A 29 1.49 1.05 11.63
C LEU A 29 2.50 1.51 10.57
N ARG A 30 3.78 1.58 10.94
CA ARG A 30 4.82 2.15 10.08
C ARG A 30 5.39 1.09 9.15
N LEU A 31 5.33 1.34 7.85
CA LEU A 31 5.74 0.34 6.85
C LEU A 31 7.25 0.07 6.89
N PHE A 32 8.07 1.11 7.04
CA PHE A 32 9.53 0.95 7.12
C PHE A 32 10.03 0.49 8.49
N ASP A 33 9.49 1.05 9.58
CA ASP A 33 9.96 0.72 10.94
C ASP A 33 9.39 -0.61 11.45
N ASP A 34 8.08 -0.84 11.30
CA ASP A 34 7.41 -1.98 11.92
C ASP A 34 7.39 -3.19 10.97
N LEU A 35 7.14 -2.98 9.66
CA LEU A 35 7.15 -4.05 8.64
C LEU A 35 8.50 -4.25 7.96
N HIS A 36 9.50 -3.41 8.26
CA HIS A 36 10.84 -3.49 7.65
C HIS A 36 10.81 -3.51 6.12
N LEU A 37 9.91 -2.73 5.50
CA LEU A 37 9.91 -2.60 4.04
C LEU A 37 11.22 -1.99 3.55
N ASP A 38 11.79 -2.60 2.52
CA ASP A 38 12.92 -2.06 1.77
C ASP A 38 12.44 -1.39 0.47
N SER A 39 13.30 -0.59 -0.17
CA SER A 39 12.99 0.05 -1.45
C SER A 39 12.58 -0.94 -2.55
N THR A 40 13.11 -2.16 -2.51
CA THR A 40 12.71 -3.23 -3.43
C THR A 40 11.32 -3.76 -3.12
N SER A 41 11.02 -4.01 -1.85
CA SER A 41 9.69 -4.47 -1.41
C SER A 41 8.61 -3.42 -1.65
N VAL A 42 8.95 -2.14 -1.59
CA VAL A 42 8.04 -1.05 -1.98
C VAL A 42 7.66 -1.16 -3.45
N LEU A 43 8.63 -1.34 -4.36
CA LEU A 43 8.33 -1.53 -5.79
C LEU A 43 7.50 -2.80 -6.04
N GLU A 44 7.79 -3.90 -5.34
CA GLU A 44 6.97 -5.12 -5.41
C GLU A 44 5.55 -4.89 -4.91
N LEU A 45 5.39 -4.17 -3.79
CA LEU A 45 4.08 -3.82 -3.24
C LEU A 45 3.26 -3.01 -4.22
N LEU A 46 3.86 -2.01 -4.88
CA LEU A 46 3.20 -1.22 -5.91
C LEU A 46 2.68 -2.11 -7.05
N MET A 47 3.53 -2.98 -7.60
CA MET A 47 3.13 -3.88 -8.70
C MET A 47 1.98 -4.82 -8.31
N VAL A 48 2.02 -5.38 -7.09
CA VAL A 48 0.94 -6.26 -6.60
C VAL A 48 -0.34 -5.45 -6.37
N LEU A 49 -0.21 -4.20 -5.90
CA LEU A 49 -1.35 -3.34 -5.63
C LEU A 49 -2.00 -2.83 -6.91
N GLU A 50 -1.20 -2.49 -7.94
CA GLU A 50 -1.67 -2.21 -9.30
C GLU A 50 -2.50 -3.37 -9.86
N ASP A 51 -2.01 -4.62 -9.73
CA ASP A 51 -2.73 -5.81 -10.18
C ASP A 51 -4.01 -6.06 -9.38
N ALA A 52 -3.95 -5.88 -8.05
CA ALA A 52 -5.07 -6.11 -7.15
C ALA A 52 -6.22 -5.12 -7.36
N VAL A 53 -5.89 -3.85 -7.62
CA VAL A 53 -6.89 -2.78 -7.79
C VAL A 53 -7.20 -2.56 -9.28
N GLY A 54 -6.35 -3.04 -10.19
CA GLY A 54 -6.50 -2.90 -11.63
C GLY A 54 -6.22 -1.50 -12.15
N LEU A 55 -5.27 -0.78 -11.54
CA LEU A 55 -4.89 0.59 -11.89
C LEU A 55 -3.38 0.72 -12.06
N GLU A 56 -2.92 1.72 -12.82
CA GLU A 56 -1.50 2.08 -12.91
C GLU A 56 -1.18 3.11 -11.81
N ILE A 57 -0.19 2.79 -10.99
CA ILE A 57 0.36 3.68 -9.97
C ILE A 57 1.60 4.33 -10.55
N ASP A 58 1.56 5.65 -10.72
CA ASP A 58 2.72 6.39 -11.18
C ASP A 58 3.70 6.62 -10.01
N PRO A 59 4.92 6.05 -10.05
CA PRO A 59 5.86 6.19 -8.97
C PRO A 59 6.45 7.61 -8.85
N GLU A 60 6.30 8.47 -9.87
CA GLU A 60 6.69 9.87 -9.76
C GLU A 60 5.77 10.68 -8.85
N ASN A 61 4.54 10.19 -8.61
CA ASN A 61 3.58 10.82 -7.70
C ASN A 61 3.68 10.30 -6.26
N LEU A 62 4.57 9.33 -6.01
CA LEU A 62 4.79 8.77 -4.67
C LEU A 62 5.78 9.62 -3.88
N ASP A 63 5.37 10.06 -2.70
CA ASP A 63 6.26 10.68 -1.73
C ASP A 63 6.68 9.67 -0.65
N MET A 64 7.79 9.96 0.03
CA MET A 64 8.23 9.20 1.22
C MET A 64 7.16 9.23 2.32
N ASP A 65 6.37 10.29 2.41
CA ASP A 65 5.28 10.40 3.37
C ASP A 65 4.12 9.43 3.07
N ASP A 66 3.87 9.06 1.81
CA ASP A 66 2.83 8.09 1.44
C ASP A 66 3.18 6.67 1.93
N PHE A 67 4.46 6.35 2.05
CA PHE A 67 4.94 5.08 2.59
C PHE A 67 5.24 5.09 4.08
N ARG A 68 4.91 6.18 4.78
CA ARG A 68 5.23 6.31 6.20
C ARG A 68 4.43 5.33 7.05
N THR A 69 3.14 5.20 6.75
CA THR A 69 2.21 4.35 7.49
C THR A 69 1.22 3.66 6.56
N VAL A 70 0.54 2.64 7.05
CA VAL A 70 -0.55 1.97 6.31
C VAL A 70 -1.65 2.98 5.94
N GLY A 71 -1.97 3.91 6.84
CA GLY A 71 -2.98 4.95 6.57
C GLY A 71 -2.56 5.87 5.42
N SER A 72 -1.30 6.30 5.41
CA SER A 72 -0.75 7.12 4.32
C SER A 72 -0.79 6.39 2.98
N LEU A 73 -0.47 5.09 2.97
CA LEU A 73 -0.54 4.28 1.76
C LEU A 73 -2.00 4.11 1.30
N ALA A 74 -2.93 3.89 2.23
CA ALA A 74 -4.35 3.81 1.92
C ALA A 74 -4.87 5.12 1.30
N ASP A 75 -4.48 6.28 1.86
CA ASP A 75 -4.81 7.60 1.31
C ASP A 75 -4.27 7.74 -0.13
N PHE A 76 -3.06 7.24 -0.40
CA PHE A 76 -2.47 7.25 -1.74
C PHE A 76 -3.29 6.39 -2.73
N VAL A 77 -3.69 5.18 -2.34
CA VAL A 77 -4.52 4.31 -3.20
C VAL A 77 -5.88 4.95 -3.47
N GLU A 78 -6.52 5.52 -2.45
CA GLU A 78 -7.80 6.22 -2.60
C GLU A 78 -7.70 7.42 -3.56
N ARG A 79 -6.63 8.21 -3.46
CA ARG A 79 -6.35 9.32 -4.38
C ARG A 79 -6.14 8.83 -5.82
N SER A 80 -5.46 7.70 -5.99
CA SER A 80 -5.20 7.11 -7.30
C SER A 80 -6.48 6.59 -7.95
N LEU A 81 -7.39 6.04 -7.15
CA LEU A 81 -8.73 5.61 -7.57
C LEU A 81 -9.62 6.79 -7.96
N ASP A 82 -9.57 7.91 -7.22
CA ASP A 82 -10.39 9.09 -7.49
C ASP A 82 -9.89 9.85 -8.74
N GLY A 83 -8.57 9.95 -8.91
CA GLY A 83 -7.91 10.62 -10.04
C GLY A 83 -7.99 9.86 -11.37
N ALA A 84 -8.40 8.60 -11.38
CA ALA A 84 -8.61 7.78 -12.58
C ALA A 84 -10.00 7.97 -13.24
N SER A 85 -10.81 8.93 -12.75
CA SER A 85 -12.17 9.24 -13.24
C SER A 85 -12.21 10.17 -14.45
#